data_AF-A0A158DWK0-F1
#
_entry.id   AF-A0A158DWK0-F1
#
_cell.length_a   1.000
_cell.length_b   1.000
_cell.length_c   1.000
_cell.angle_alpha   90.00
_cell.angle_beta   90.00
_cell.angle_gamma   90.00
#
_symmetry.space_group_name_H-M   'P 1'
#
loop_
_entity.id
_entity.type
_entity.pdbx_description
1 polymer ?
#
loop_
_entity_poly.entity_id
_entity_poly.type
_entity_poly.pdbx_seq_one_letter_code
_entity_poly.pdbx_strand_id
1 'polypeptide(L)'
;MANGAAGYEYLGIPKELADVLYRAVQDVQLSLAGRETTPWAQLTSVAISRCVLHYASLHQRLRTDDVCPEIACSEVFHEFSEQLLRDTTAAEWGVPAFMVPVVAGTVAACGRMVVDRMNRPT
;
A
#
# COMPACT_ATOMS: atom_id res chain seq x y z
N MET A 1 -19.52 2.77 -13.28
CA MET A 1 -18.50 2.25 -12.35
C MET A 1 -17.37 3.26 -12.35
N ALA A 2 -17.12 3.94 -11.24
CA ALA A 2 -15.96 4.82 -11.16
C ALA A 2 -14.71 3.93 -11.22
N ASN A 3 -13.81 4.20 -12.17
CA ASN A 3 -12.56 3.45 -12.27
C ASN A 3 -11.73 3.83 -11.04
N GLY A 4 -11.58 2.94 -10.05
CA GLY A 4 -10.91 3.29 -8.79
C GLY A 4 -9.46 3.74 -8.97
N ALA A 5 -8.82 3.30 -10.06
CA ALA A 5 -7.52 3.78 -10.52
C ALA A 5 -7.51 5.27 -10.89
N ALA A 6 -8.63 5.86 -11.33
CA ALA A 6 -8.71 7.29 -11.64
C ALA A 6 -8.43 8.17 -10.41
N GLY A 7 -8.72 7.68 -9.20
CA GLY A 7 -8.34 8.36 -7.97
C GLY A 7 -6.82 8.42 -7.76
N TYR A 8 -6.11 7.38 -8.19
CA TYR A 8 -4.65 7.27 -8.06
C TYR A 8 -3.97 8.12 -9.15
N GLU A 9 -4.52 8.12 -10.36
CA GLU A 9 -4.13 9.05 -11.43
C GLU A 9 -4.32 10.51 -11.03
N TYR A 10 -5.44 10.85 -10.37
CA TYR A 10 -5.68 12.21 -9.85
C TYR A 10 -4.63 12.64 -8.81
N LEU A 11 -4.07 11.68 -8.07
CA LEU A 11 -2.94 11.91 -7.17
C LEU A 11 -1.59 12.03 -7.91
N GLY A 12 -1.59 11.99 -9.24
CA GLY A 12 -0.39 12.15 -10.07
C GLY A 12 0.44 10.88 -10.25
N ILE A 13 -0.09 9.71 -9.90
CA ILE A 13 0.58 8.42 -10.16
C ILE A 13 0.44 8.08 -11.65
N PRO A 14 1.50 7.60 -12.34
CA PRO A 14 1.43 7.21 -13.74
C PRO A 14 0.34 6.17 -13.99
N LYS A 15 -0.42 6.32 -15.07
CA LYS A 15 -1.64 5.53 -15.32
C LYS A 15 -1.44 4.01 -15.21
N GLU A 16 -0.41 3.46 -15.84
CA GLU A 16 -0.14 2.01 -15.80
C GLU A 16 0.11 1.53 -14.37
N LEU A 17 0.91 2.28 -13.60
CA LEU A 17 1.16 2.00 -12.20
C LEU A 17 -0.08 2.20 -11.33
N ALA A 18 -0.90 3.22 -11.61
CA ALA A 18 -2.12 3.53 -10.88
C ALA A 18 -3.14 2.37 -10.98
N ASP A 19 -3.31 1.79 -12.18
CA ASP A 19 -4.16 0.62 -12.40
C ASP A 19 -3.66 -0.60 -11.61
N VAL A 20 -2.34 -0.88 -11.66
CA VAL A 20 -1.74 -2.02 -10.96
C VAL A 20 -1.82 -1.85 -9.44
N LEU A 21 -1.44 -0.68 -8.94
CA LEU A 21 -1.47 -0.35 -7.52
C LEU A 21 -2.89 -0.40 -6.98
N TYR A 22 -3.88 0.16 -7.71
CA TYR A 22 -5.28 0.06 -7.33
C TYR A 22 -5.73 -1.40 -7.17
N ARG A 23 -5.40 -2.27 -8.14
CA ARG A 23 -5.74 -3.69 -8.06
C ARG A 23 -5.05 -4.40 -6.90
N ALA A 24 -3.77 -4.11 -6.64
CA ALA A 24 -3.03 -4.69 -5.52
C ALA A 24 -3.66 -4.29 -4.17
N VAL A 25 -3.99 -3.01 -4.01
CA VAL A 25 -4.70 -2.51 -2.82
C VAL A 25 -6.07 -3.18 -2.71
N GLN A 26 -6.84 -3.25 -3.80
CA GLN A 26 -8.18 -3.84 -3.79
C GLN A 26 -8.15 -5.31 -3.36
N ASP A 27 -7.18 -6.10 -3.83
CA ASP A 27 -7.05 -7.50 -3.44
C ASP A 27 -6.79 -7.66 -1.94
N VAL A 28 -5.95 -6.80 -1.37
CA VAL A 28 -5.72 -6.79 0.07
C VAL A 28 -6.97 -6.36 0.82
N GLN A 29 -7.66 -5.30 0.40
CA GLN A 29 -8.91 -4.86 1.04
C GLN A 29 -10.00 -5.94 0.99
N LEU A 30 -10.13 -6.66 -0.13
CA LEU A 30 -11.05 -7.79 -0.25
C LEU A 30 -10.67 -8.95 0.67
N SER A 31 -9.37 -9.18 0.93
CA SER A 31 -8.92 -10.20 1.90
C SER A 31 -9.30 -9.88 3.36
N LEU A 32 -9.61 -8.61 3.64
CA LEU A 32 -10.06 -8.13 4.96
C LEU A 32 -11.59 -8.19 5.13
N ALA A 33 -12.32 -8.58 4.09
CA ALA A 33 -13.79 -8.61 4.12
C ALA A 33 -14.32 -9.49 5.26
N GLY A 34 -15.32 -8.99 5.98
CA GLY A 34 -15.87 -9.61 7.19
C GLY A 34 -15.04 -9.42 8.46
N ARG A 35 -13.95 -8.64 8.40
CA ARG A 35 -13.08 -8.32 9.55
C ARG A 35 -12.85 -6.83 9.73
N GLU A 36 -13.62 -5.99 9.04
CA GLU A 36 -13.43 -4.53 8.92
C GLU A 36 -13.54 -3.79 10.26
N THR A 37 -14.19 -4.40 11.25
CA THR A 37 -14.33 -3.85 12.61
C THR A 37 -13.20 -4.26 13.54
N THR A 38 -12.30 -5.15 13.11
CA THR A 38 -11.16 -5.58 13.93
C THR A 38 -10.02 -4.56 13.83
N PRO A 39 -9.36 -4.23 14.96
CA PRO A 39 -8.28 -3.23 14.98
C PRO A 39 -7.16 -3.47 13.98
N TRP A 40 -6.74 -4.73 13.80
CA TRP A 40 -5.64 -5.07 12.91
C TRP A 40 -6.03 -4.88 11.43
N ALA A 41 -7.27 -5.17 11.07
CA ALA A 41 -7.76 -4.97 9.70
C ALA A 41 -7.90 -3.48 9.39
N GLN A 42 -8.42 -2.69 10.34
CA GLN A 42 -8.49 -1.23 10.23
C GLN A 42 -7.10 -0.62 10.07
N LEU A 43 -6.14 -1.01 10.91
CA LEU A 43 -4.75 -0.56 10.81
C LEU A 43 -4.14 -0.95 9.46
N THR A 44 -4.36 -2.18 8.99
CA THR A 44 -3.87 -2.63 7.67
C THR A 44 -4.41 -1.74 6.55
N SER A 45 -5.73 -1.47 6.55
CA SER A 45 -6.39 -0.66 5.54
C SER A 45 -5.88 0.80 5.53
N VAL A 46 -5.70 1.39 6.71
CA VAL A 46 -5.16 2.74 6.88
C VAL A 46 -3.68 2.80 6.50
N ALA A 47 -2.88 1.81 6.89
CA ALA A 47 -1.46 1.73 6.54
C ALA A 47 -1.27 1.70 5.02
N ILE A 48 -2.03 0.87 4.31
CA ILE A 48 -1.99 0.79 2.85
C ILE A 48 -2.39 2.13 2.21
N SER A 49 -3.49 2.73 2.67
CA SER A 49 -3.95 4.04 2.17
C SER A 49 -2.89 5.12 2.38
N ARG A 50 -2.22 5.11 3.54
CA ARG A 50 -1.12 6.03 3.85
C ARG A 50 0.09 5.81 2.95
N CYS A 51 0.45 4.55 2.65
CA CYS A 51 1.54 4.24 1.74
C CYS A 51 1.26 4.80 0.33
N VAL A 52 0.04 4.62 -0.19
CA VAL A 52 -0.38 5.17 -1.49
C VAL A 52 -0.23 6.70 -1.52
N LEU A 53 -0.77 7.38 -0.50
CA LEU A 53 -0.70 8.85 -0.41
C LEU A 53 0.74 9.34 -0.26
N HIS A 54 1.57 8.62 0.52
CA HIS A 54 2.97 8.97 0.69
C HIS A 54 3.75 8.83 -0.61
N TYR A 55 3.58 7.70 -1.32
CA TYR A 55 4.18 7.49 -2.62
C TYR A 55 3.75 8.57 -3.63
N ALA A 56 2.45 8.85 -3.73
CA ALA A 56 1.96 9.90 -4.62
C ALA A 56 2.60 11.27 -4.32
N SER A 57 2.69 11.63 -3.04
CA SER A 57 3.33 12.88 -2.62
C SER A 57 4.82 12.92 -2.97
N LEU A 58 5.55 11.82 -2.78
CA LEU A 58 6.96 11.71 -3.15
C LEU A 58 7.14 11.85 -4.66
N HIS A 59 6.36 11.11 -5.45
CA HIS A 59 6.44 11.14 -6.91
C HIS A 59 6.17 12.54 -7.48
N GLN A 60 5.14 13.23 -6.97
CA GLN A 60 4.84 14.62 -7.36
C GLN A 60 5.96 15.61 -7.01
N ARG A 61 6.57 15.47 -5.83
CA ARG A 61 7.62 16.39 -5.35
C ARG A 61 8.91 16.22 -6.12
N LEU A 62 9.30 14.97 -6.37
CA LEU A 62 10.54 14.65 -7.05
C LEU A 62 10.43 14.87 -8.57
N ARG A 63 9.20 14.88 -9.12
CA ARG A 63 8.92 14.91 -10.57
C ARG A 63 9.83 13.94 -11.32
N THR A 64 10.12 12.81 -10.69
CA THR A 64 11.11 11.87 -11.18
C THR A 64 10.55 11.18 -12.41
N ASP A 65 11.29 11.28 -13.52
CA ASP A 65 11.28 10.26 -14.57
C ASP A 65 11.93 8.98 -14.01
N ASP A 66 11.36 8.46 -12.92
CA ASP A 66 11.86 7.28 -12.26
C ASP A 66 11.83 6.14 -13.26
N VAL A 67 12.98 5.52 -13.51
CA VAL A 67 13.11 4.44 -14.50
C VAL A 67 12.31 3.21 -14.06
N CYS A 68 12.08 3.06 -12.74
CA CYS A 68 11.36 1.94 -12.13
C CYS A 68 10.39 2.43 -11.03
N PRO A 69 9.29 3.13 -11.38
CA PRO A 69 8.38 3.74 -10.41
C PRO A 69 7.68 2.73 -9.49
N GLU A 70 7.54 1.48 -9.93
CA GLU A 70 7.03 0.36 -9.15
C GLU A 70 7.96 -0.08 -8.02
N ILE A 71 9.29 0.04 -8.21
CA ILE A 71 10.27 -0.29 -7.17
C ILE A 71 10.18 0.77 -6.06
N ALA A 72 10.22 2.05 -6.42
CA ALA A 72 10.04 3.15 -5.47
C ALA A 72 8.70 3.05 -4.73
N CYS A 73 7.63 2.65 -5.42
CA CYS A 73 6.35 2.35 -4.79
C CYS A 73 6.49 1.20 -3.77
N SER A 74 7.12 0.08 -4.13
CA SER A 74 7.29 -1.03 -3.19
C SER A 74 8.17 -0.66 -1.99
N GLU A 75 9.16 0.21 -2.16
CA GLU A 75 10.04 0.67 -1.08
C GLU A 75 9.26 1.45 -0.04
N VAL A 76 8.36 2.36 -0.44
CA VAL A 76 7.48 3.08 0.49
C VAL A 76 6.67 2.11 1.37
N PHE A 77 6.08 1.08 0.77
CA PHE A 77 5.32 0.07 1.53
C PHE A 77 6.22 -0.75 2.46
N HIS A 78 7.44 -1.07 2.01
CA HIS A 78 8.39 -1.81 2.83
C HIS A 78 8.89 -0.99 4.02
N GLU A 79 9.28 0.26 3.81
CA GLU A 79 9.71 1.15 4.90
C GLU A 79 8.59 1.35 5.93
N PHE A 80 7.35 1.53 5.48
CA PHE A 80 6.21 1.64 6.40
C PHE A 80 5.97 0.35 7.18
N SER A 81 6.16 -0.81 6.55
CA SER A 81 6.06 -2.10 7.26
C SER A 81 7.14 -2.26 8.34
N GLU A 82 8.37 -1.82 8.08
CA GLU A 82 9.46 -1.83 9.05
C GLU A 82 9.19 -0.85 10.20
N GLN A 83 8.57 0.30 9.92
CA GLN A 83 8.16 1.26 10.94
C GLN A 83 7.11 0.66 11.88
N LEU A 84 6.08 -0.01 11.34
CA LEU A 84 5.05 -0.68 12.12
C LEU A 84 5.59 -1.76 13.08
N LEU A 85 6.72 -2.38 12.73
CA LEU A 85 7.38 -3.38 13.59
C LEU A 85 8.17 -2.75 14.75
N ARG A 86 8.53 -1.47 14.64
CA ARG A 86 9.44 -0.77 15.57
C ARG A 86 8.74 0.27 16.43
N ASP A 87 7.57 0.75 16.02
CA ASP A 87 6.86 1.83 16.69
C ASP A 87 5.71 1.36 17.60
N THR A 88 5.03 2.32 18.24
CA THR A 88 3.87 2.08 19.12
C THR A 88 2.53 2.17 18.40
N THR A 89 2.51 2.45 17.09
CA THR A 89 1.28 2.71 16.32
C THR A 89 0.31 1.54 16.46
N ALA A 90 0.78 0.30 16.35
CA ALA A 90 -0.10 -0.86 16.45
C ALA A 90 -0.74 -0.99 17.85
N ALA A 91 0.01 -0.68 18.91
CA ALA A 91 -0.51 -0.71 20.29
C ALA A 91 -1.56 0.40 20.52
N GLU A 92 -1.34 1.60 19.99
CA GLU A 92 -2.28 2.73 20.06
C GLU A 92 -3.62 2.42 19.38
N TRP A 93 -3.60 1.60 18.33
CA TRP A 93 -4.80 1.11 17.65
C TRP A 93 -5.45 -0.08 18.35
N GLY A 94 -4.87 -0.61 19.42
CA GLY A 94 -5.37 -1.81 20.11
C GLY A 94 -5.14 -3.10 19.34
N VAL A 95 -4.14 -3.13 18.44
CA VAL A 95 -3.74 -4.35 17.73
C VAL A 95 -2.95 -5.24 18.67
N PRO A 96 -3.32 -6.54 18.83
CA PRO A 96 -2.54 -7.46 19.63
C PRO A 96 -1.11 -7.63 19.10
N ALA A 97 -0.12 -7.72 19.99
CA ALA A 97 1.30 -7.79 19.62
C ALA A 97 1.61 -8.91 18.60
N PHE A 98 0.95 -10.07 18.70
CA PHE A 98 1.12 -11.19 17.78
C PHE A 98 0.57 -10.93 16.37
N MET A 99 -0.33 -9.95 16.21
CA MET A 99 -0.87 -9.53 14.91
C MET A 99 -0.03 -8.46 14.22
N VAL A 100 0.88 -7.78 14.93
CA VAL A 100 1.71 -6.72 14.35
C VAL A 100 2.54 -7.22 13.16
N PRO A 101 3.21 -8.39 13.22
CA PRO A 101 3.92 -8.93 12.06
C PRO A 101 2.99 -9.28 10.89
N VAL A 102 1.74 -9.66 11.17
CA VAL A 102 0.75 -9.96 10.13
C VAL A 102 0.36 -8.68 9.38
N VAL A 103 0.10 -7.59 10.11
CA VAL A 103 -0.20 -6.28 9.51
C VAL A 103 0.99 -5.78 8.69
N ALA A 104 2.19 -5.75 9.29
CA ALA A 104 3.40 -5.31 8.61
C ALA A 104 3.69 -6.14 7.35
N GLY A 105 3.63 -7.47 7.46
CA GLY A 105 3.83 -8.38 6.33
C GLY A 105 2.80 -8.18 5.22
N THR A 106 1.54 -7.92 5.56
CA THR A 106 0.48 -7.64 4.58
C THR A 106 0.73 -6.32 3.83
N VAL A 107 1.16 -5.27 4.53
CA VAL A 107 1.54 -3.99 3.92
C VAL A 107 2.74 -4.18 2.98
N ALA A 108 3.80 -4.85 3.44
CA ALA A 108 4.98 -5.13 2.60
C ALA A 108 4.62 -5.95 1.34
N ALA A 109 3.79 -6.99 1.51
CA ALA A 109 3.32 -7.83 0.42
C ALA A 109 2.51 -7.04 -0.61
N CYS A 110 1.67 -6.10 -0.17
CA CYS A 110 0.93 -5.21 -1.08
C CYS A 110 1.87 -4.44 -2.03
N GLY A 111 2.96 -3.87 -1.50
CA GLY A 111 3.97 -3.20 -2.31
C GLY A 111 4.67 -4.15 -3.28
N ARG A 112 5.01 -5.36 -2.83
CA ARG A 112 5.64 -6.39 -3.67
C ARG A 112 4.76 -6.83 -4.84
N MET A 113 3.45 -6.97 -4.60
CA MET A 113 2.46 -7.32 -5.64
C MET A 113 2.44 -6.31 -6.79
N VAL A 114 2.75 -5.03 -6.54
CA VAL A 114 2.83 -4.00 -7.58
C VAL A 114 3.97 -4.30 -8.54
N VAL A 115 5.17 -4.58 -8.00
CA VAL A 115 6.36 -4.94 -8.79
C VAL A 115 6.12 -6.22 -9.57
N ASP A 116 5.55 -7.25 -8.92
CA ASP A 116 5.29 -8.54 -9.57
C ASP A 116 4.30 -8.42 -10.73
N ARG A 117 3.36 -7.48 -10.66
CA ARG A 117 2.34 -7.28 -11.71
C ARG A 117 2.83 -6.41 -12.84
N MET A 118 3.64 -5.39 -12.56
CA MET A 118 4.27 -4.56 -13.59
C MET A 118 5.28 -5.37 -14.42
N ASN A 119 5.92 -6.38 -13.83
CA ASN A 119 6.91 -7.22 -14.51
C ASN A 119 6.35 -8.49 -15.18
N ARG A 120 5.03 -8.72 -15.12
CA ARG A 120 4.42 -9.88 -15.82
C ARG A 120 4.26 -9.55 -17.30
N PRO A 121 4.72 -10.41 -18.22
CA PRO A 121 4.39 -10.26 -19.63
C PRO A 121 2.87 -10.40 -19.80
N THR A 122 2.26 -9.43 -20.47
CA THR A 122 0.85 -9.43 -20.89
C THR A 122 0.55 -10.47 -21.96
#